data_AF-A0A1V9BEC3-F1
#
_entry.id   AF-A0A1V9BEC3-F1
#
_cell.length_a   1.000
_cell.length_b   1.000
_cell.length_c   1.000
_cell.angle_alpha   90.00
_cell.angle_beta   90.00
_cell.angle_gamma   90.00
#
_symmetry.space_group_name_H-M   'P 1'
#
loop_
_entity.id
_entity.type
_entity.pdbx_description
1 polymer ?
#
loop_
_entity_poly.entity_id
_entity_poly.type
_entity_poly.pdbx_seq_one_letter_code
_entity_poly.pdbx_strand_id
1 'polypeptide(L)'
;MLKILAKSMLSLALVGGAGLAGVQTQANKETAADNGRTYTIDLAHYVGAAPELVEKAKKLGKDFSKVDPAERFADQHGTKFQRAGNERVQFRPATGEIPVLVILAKFPGDDAPIGDPKGQVPAKYFEDLIFGDTYNPYELDQFKQYAQYNGQPAPIDSTMQNIYKESSYGKVKLVRKENTEFVWIELPRGASYYLDQTGKYVNGNVNGDARMGELVTDLFREADDVVDFSKYAVGSEVPNVFIIHEGTGAEWSRDPAQIWSHKWNALSALYWGKWYETGKTAPEYENVTLGEWINKTVKEKLTYDGVVVNNYTIEPEIGGNVAGYNLATGGYDETSKTGPYPAQAGVFAHEFGHALGLPDFYDTAYTSEGVGNYSMMAGGSWMRYPDAAPYSGNSPTHFDPFSKIFLGWAKPIEVKPEDGVQTITLPPIHAAKSDNGIVKMEVPGSNGTEYFLFENVQQQGFNKGLIRQGKGSHGLVVWHVDENVLRLYQTVGFRPNNVENWMNKRFQYNQSQTAADGTIVTHYGLSVVQADGRYDLEHYVNRGDEGDFFKTGDAITPVSGKVHTGSYYFWKGYSATPADSGIHVTNIAENSDGSITAKFFYHFNESQK
;
A
#
# COMPACT_ATOMS: atom_id res chain seq x y z
N MET A 1 16.22 -49.98 23.11
CA MET A 1 17.50 -49.22 23.04
C MET A 1 18.01 -49.30 21.61
N LEU A 2 18.44 -48.15 21.07
CA LEU A 2 19.36 -47.92 19.95
C LEU A 2 19.27 -48.77 18.64
N LYS A 3 18.97 -48.04 17.55
CA LYS A 3 19.70 -47.91 16.26
C LYS A 3 20.43 -49.12 15.66
N ILE A 4 20.33 -49.27 14.32
CA ILE A 4 21.38 -49.59 13.29
C ILE A 4 20.64 -49.81 11.94
N LEU A 5 20.88 -48.98 10.88
CA LEU A 5 21.78 -49.19 9.71
C LEU A 5 21.44 -50.48 8.90
N ALA A 6 21.51 -50.61 7.57
CA ALA A 6 21.84 -49.78 6.41
C ALA A 6 21.55 -50.60 5.11
N LYS A 7 21.35 -49.88 3.99
CA LYS A 7 21.72 -50.18 2.58
C LYS A 7 21.87 -51.63 2.07
N SER A 8 21.22 -51.94 0.94
CA SER A 8 21.82 -52.30 -0.39
C SER A 8 20.75 -52.91 -1.32
N MET A 9 20.45 -52.28 -2.48
CA MET A 9 20.87 -52.64 -3.85
C MET A 9 20.46 -54.03 -4.35
N LEU A 10 19.56 -54.12 -5.35
CA LEU A 10 19.90 -54.55 -6.71
C LEU A 10 18.73 -54.36 -7.72
N SER A 11 19.13 -53.95 -8.92
CA SER A 11 18.39 -53.72 -10.16
C SER A 11 17.79 -54.96 -10.81
N LEU A 12 16.69 -54.82 -11.56
CA LEU A 12 16.43 -55.58 -12.79
C LEU A 12 15.58 -54.79 -13.79
N ALA A 13 15.90 -54.94 -15.07
CA ALA A 13 15.47 -54.11 -16.19
C ALA A 13 14.18 -54.58 -16.91
N LEU A 14 13.59 -53.61 -17.63
CA LEU A 14 12.55 -53.58 -18.67
C LEU A 14 12.03 -54.90 -19.29
N VAL A 15 10.70 -54.99 -19.50
CA VAL A 15 10.04 -55.10 -20.84
C VAL A 15 8.63 -54.47 -20.74
N GLY A 16 8.22 -53.73 -21.78
CA GLY A 16 7.02 -52.88 -21.80
C GLY A 16 5.69 -53.57 -22.16
N GLY A 17 4.63 -52.77 -22.07
CA GLY A 17 3.28 -53.05 -22.53
C GLY A 17 2.42 -51.79 -22.40
N ALA A 18 1.89 -51.31 -23.53
CA ALA A 18 1.16 -50.06 -23.67
C ALA A 18 -0.20 -50.04 -22.94
N GLY A 19 -0.66 -48.85 -22.54
CA GLY A 19 -2.09 -48.59 -22.32
C GLY A 19 -2.41 -47.56 -21.25
N LEU A 20 -2.61 -46.31 -21.69
CA LEU A 20 -3.59 -45.30 -21.26
C LEU A 20 -2.94 -43.92 -21.11
N ALA A 21 -3.07 -43.13 -22.18
CA ALA A 21 -2.80 -41.70 -22.20
C ALA A 21 -3.80 -40.99 -21.27
N GLY A 22 -3.32 -40.57 -20.09
CA GLY A 22 -3.92 -39.49 -19.33
C GLY A 22 -3.29 -38.18 -19.80
N VAL A 23 -4.05 -37.40 -20.56
CA VAL A 23 -3.69 -36.03 -20.95
C VAL A 23 -3.64 -35.19 -19.67
N GLN A 24 -2.43 -34.92 -19.17
CA GLN A 24 -2.19 -33.93 -18.13
C GLN A 24 -1.99 -32.58 -18.82
N THR A 25 -3.01 -31.72 -18.77
CA THR A 25 -2.92 -30.33 -19.17
C THR A 25 -2.10 -29.56 -18.13
N GLN A 26 -0.94 -29.08 -18.57
CA GLN A 26 -0.06 -28.15 -17.88
C GLN A 26 -0.77 -26.79 -17.80
N ALA A 27 -1.04 -26.29 -16.59
CA ALA A 27 -1.42 -24.88 -16.40
C ALA A 27 -0.16 -24.04 -16.61
N ASN A 28 -0.15 -23.28 -17.70
CA ASN A 28 0.96 -22.42 -18.12
C ASN A 28 0.92 -21.10 -17.34
N LYS A 29 2.06 -20.39 -17.25
CA LYS A 29 2.06 -18.93 -17.05
C LYS A 29 1.20 -18.31 -18.14
N GLU A 30 0.06 -17.78 -17.76
CA GLU A 30 -1.04 -17.63 -18.68
C GLU A 30 -1.12 -16.16 -19.12
N THR A 31 -0.35 -15.83 -20.16
CA THR A 31 -0.29 -14.51 -20.81
C THR A 31 -0.92 -14.63 -22.19
N ALA A 32 -1.82 -13.71 -22.54
CA ALA A 32 -2.25 -13.53 -23.92
C ALA A 32 -1.25 -12.58 -24.61
N ALA A 33 -0.69 -13.00 -25.75
CA ALA A 33 0.02 -12.10 -26.65
C ALA A 33 -0.93 -11.71 -27.78
N ASP A 34 -1.41 -10.47 -27.77
CA ASP A 34 -1.84 -9.80 -29.00
C ASP A 34 -1.24 -8.38 -29.02
N ASN A 35 -0.72 -7.99 -30.18
CA ASN A 35 -0.17 -6.66 -30.47
C ASN A 35 0.82 -6.08 -29.42
N GLY A 36 1.63 -6.94 -28.79
CA GLY A 36 2.73 -6.52 -27.91
C GLY A 36 2.34 -6.12 -26.49
N ARG A 37 1.12 -6.42 -26.00
CA ARG A 37 0.75 -6.27 -24.58
C ARG A 37 0.63 -7.62 -23.87
N THR A 38 1.15 -7.69 -22.65
CA THR A 38 0.97 -8.81 -21.71
C THR A 38 0.07 -8.37 -20.57
N TYR A 39 -1.08 -9.04 -20.41
CA TYR A 39 -1.97 -8.86 -19.26
C TYR A 39 -1.64 -9.90 -18.19
N THR A 40 -1.58 -9.46 -16.92
CA THR A 40 -1.44 -10.32 -15.73
C THR A 40 -2.77 -10.42 -14.99
N ILE A 41 -3.02 -11.57 -14.38
CA ILE A 41 -4.20 -11.80 -13.53
C ILE A 41 -3.73 -11.71 -12.09
N ASP A 42 -4.09 -10.61 -11.44
CA ASP A 42 -3.62 -10.21 -10.11
C ASP A 42 -4.78 -10.20 -9.09
N LEU A 43 -4.47 -10.19 -7.80
CA LEU A 43 -5.46 -10.04 -6.72
C LEU A 43 -5.63 -8.56 -6.33
N ALA A 44 -6.68 -8.23 -5.57
CA ALA A 44 -6.93 -6.86 -5.13
C ALA A 44 -5.91 -6.37 -4.09
N HIS A 45 -5.64 -5.05 -4.08
CA HIS A 45 -4.78 -4.38 -3.10
C HIS A 45 -5.65 -3.47 -2.24
N TYR A 46 -5.93 -3.85 -0.99
CA TYR A 46 -6.86 -3.12 -0.11
C TYR A 46 -6.14 -2.18 0.84
N VAL A 47 -6.69 -0.97 1.05
CA VAL A 47 -6.28 -0.06 2.14
C VAL A 47 -6.29 -0.78 3.49
N GLY A 48 -5.32 -0.47 4.34
CA GLY A 48 -5.34 -0.88 5.75
C GLY A 48 -6.55 -0.31 6.52
N ALA A 49 -7.16 -1.08 7.41
CA ALA A 49 -8.31 -0.59 8.17
C ALA A 49 -7.99 0.59 9.10
N ALA A 50 -9.05 1.36 9.41
CA ALA A 50 -9.00 2.43 10.38
C ALA A 50 -8.40 1.92 11.71
N PRO A 51 -7.45 2.64 12.33
CA PRO A 51 -6.69 2.06 13.44
C PRO A 51 -7.57 1.73 14.66
N GLU A 52 -8.63 2.51 14.92
CA GLU A 52 -9.62 2.26 15.98
C GLU A 52 -10.29 0.89 15.81
N LEU A 53 -10.55 0.51 14.56
CA LEU A 53 -11.18 -0.75 14.21
C LEU A 53 -10.23 -1.92 14.45
N VAL A 54 -8.96 -1.76 14.11
CA VAL A 54 -7.91 -2.76 14.38
C VAL A 54 -7.71 -2.93 15.89
N GLU A 55 -7.61 -1.84 16.65
CA GLU A 55 -7.52 -1.90 18.11
C GLU A 55 -8.74 -2.58 18.75
N LYS A 56 -9.95 -2.26 18.27
CA LYS A 56 -11.19 -2.89 18.72
C LYS A 56 -11.16 -4.40 18.45
N ALA A 57 -10.72 -4.82 17.27
CA ALA A 57 -10.59 -6.23 16.93
C ALA A 57 -9.54 -6.96 17.78
N LYS A 58 -8.36 -6.35 18.02
CA LYS A 58 -7.32 -6.85 18.94
C LYS A 58 -7.92 -7.11 20.33
N LYS A 59 -8.66 -6.14 20.90
CA LYS A 59 -9.33 -6.27 22.21
C LYS A 59 -10.37 -7.39 22.25
N LEU A 60 -11.03 -7.66 21.12
CA LEU A 60 -12.03 -8.72 20.98
C LEU A 60 -11.43 -10.09 20.64
N GLY A 61 -10.10 -10.19 20.45
CA GLY A 61 -9.43 -11.40 20.00
C GLY A 61 -9.90 -11.88 18.61
N LYS A 62 -10.32 -10.94 17.74
CA LYS A 62 -10.77 -11.24 16.38
C LYS A 62 -9.61 -11.10 15.41
N ASP A 63 -9.45 -12.11 14.56
CA ASP A 63 -8.51 -12.07 13.44
C ASP A 63 -8.91 -10.96 12.45
N PHE A 64 -7.97 -10.09 12.13
CA PHE A 64 -8.15 -8.99 11.21
C PHE A 64 -7.64 -9.27 9.81
N SER A 65 -6.87 -10.35 9.63
CA SER A 65 -6.38 -10.76 8.33
C SER A 65 -7.56 -10.95 7.37
N LYS A 66 -7.44 -10.37 6.17
CA LYS A 66 -8.31 -10.72 5.06
C LYS A 66 -7.69 -11.93 4.38
N VAL A 67 -8.16 -13.11 4.75
CA VAL A 67 -7.78 -14.33 4.04
C VAL A 67 -8.67 -14.43 2.80
N ASP A 68 -8.18 -13.93 1.68
CA ASP A 68 -8.87 -14.14 0.40
C ASP A 68 -8.71 -15.62 -0.01
N PRO A 69 -9.80 -16.37 -0.22
CA PRO A 69 -9.72 -17.75 -0.71
C PRO A 69 -8.91 -17.89 -2.01
N ALA A 70 -8.87 -16.85 -2.85
CA ALA A 70 -8.10 -16.83 -4.10
C ALA A 70 -6.58 -16.79 -3.85
N GLU A 71 -6.09 -16.18 -2.76
CA GLU A 71 -4.66 -16.18 -2.38
C GLU A 71 -4.15 -17.61 -2.21
N ARG A 72 -4.89 -18.46 -1.49
CA ARG A 72 -4.52 -19.86 -1.27
C ARG A 72 -4.49 -20.68 -2.56
N PHE A 73 -5.35 -20.35 -3.52
CA PHE A 73 -5.39 -21.02 -4.81
C PHE A 73 -4.23 -20.55 -5.71
N ALA A 74 -3.96 -19.24 -5.75
CA ALA A 74 -2.82 -18.67 -6.48
C ALA A 74 -1.48 -19.23 -5.99
N ASP A 75 -1.32 -19.41 -4.68
CA ASP A 75 -0.08 -19.91 -4.07
C ASP A 75 0.22 -21.40 -4.35
N GLN A 76 -0.80 -22.23 -4.59
CA GLN A 76 -0.64 -23.69 -4.79
C GLN A 76 -0.12 -24.07 -6.18
N HIS A 77 -0.07 -23.13 -7.12
CA HIS A 77 0.26 -23.39 -8.53
C HIS A 77 1.60 -22.77 -8.98
N GLY A 78 2.43 -22.26 -8.07
CA GLY A 78 3.75 -21.66 -8.38
C GLY A 78 4.80 -22.67 -8.88
N THR A 79 5.26 -22.53 -10.13
CA THR A 79 6.37 -23.33 -10.67
C THR A 79 7.75 -22.73 -10.37
N LYS A 80 8.71 -23.59 -10.01
CA LYS A 80 10.15 -23.29 -9.81
C LYS A 80 10.88 -22.91 -11.10
N PHE A 81 11.63 -21.80 -11.14
CA PHE A 81 12.91 -21.70 -11.89
C PHE A 81 13.81 -20.49 -11.49
N GLN A 82 15.13 -20.68 -11.67
CA GLN A 82 16.30 -19.82 -11.33
C GLN A 82 16.44 -18.59 -12.27
N ARG A 83 17.11 -17.46 -11.99
CA ARG A 83 18.37 -17.13 -11.27
C ARG A 83 18.38 -15.58 -11.06
N ALA A 84 18.83 -15.05 -9.92
CA ALA A 84 18.86 -13.61 -9.68
C ALA A 84 19.89 -12.88 -10.58
N GLY A 85 19.43 -11.86 -11.31
CA GLY A 85 20.27 -10.90 -12.04
C GLY A 85 20.51 -9.62 -11.22
N ASN A 86 21.55 -8.87 -11.59
CA ASN A 86 21.90 -7.53 -11.08
C ASN A 86 20.84 -6.48 -11.49
N GLU A 87 19.61 -6.64 -11.06
CA GLU A 87 18.48 -5.80 -11.46
C GLU A 87 18.01 -4.95 -10.27
N ARG A 88 17.91 -3.64 -10.48
CA ARG A 88 17.46 -2.65 -9.48
C ARG A 88 15.95 -2.43 -9.54
N VAL A 89 15.38 -1.82 -8.49
CA VAL A 89 14.04 -1.23 -8.59
C VAL A 89 14.02 -0.25 -9.76
N GLN A 90 13.05 -0.40 -10.66
CA GLN A 90 12.88 0.56 -11.75
C GLN A 90 12.08 1.76 -11.23
N PHE A 91 12.75 2.90 -11.10
CA PHE A 91 12.11 4.14 -10.65
C PHE A 91 11.06 4.58 -11.67
N ARG A 92 9.96 5.14 -11.18
CA ARG A 92 8.83 5.60 -11.98
C ARG A 92 8.60 7.09 -11.72
N PRO A 93 9.40 7.98 -12.35
CA PRO A 93 9.21 9.41 -12.17
C PRO A 93 7.77 9.84 -12.48
N ALA A 94 7.14 10.51 -11.52
CA ALA A 94 5.80 11.06 -11.64
C ALA A 94 5.86 12.55 -11.30
N THR A 95 6.12 13.39 -12.30
CA THR A 95 6.31 14.84 -12.14
C THR A 95 5.58 15.62 -13.23
N GLY A 96 5.36 16.91 -12.99
CA GLY A 96 4.58 17.80 -13.85
C GLY A 96 3.09 17.73 -13.55
N GLU A 97 2.29 17.98 -14.58
CA GLU A 97 0.83 17.84 -14.51
C GLU A 97 0.46 16.36 -14.66
N ILE A 98 -0.18 15.80 -13.63
CA ILE A 98 -0.63 14.41 -13.59
C ILE A 98 -2.15 14.41 -13.72
N PRO A 99 -2.69 13.96 -14.86
CA PRO A 99 -4.13 13.84 -15.03
C PRO A 99 -4.73 12.76 -14.12
N VAL A 100 -5.82 13.08 -13.43
CA VAL A 100 -6.59 12.12 -12.64
C VAL A 100 -8.00 12.05 -13.22
N LEU A 101 -8.42 10.86 -13.68
CA LEU A 101 -9.79 10.60 -14.10
C LEU A 101 -10.59 10.17 -12.88
N VAL A 102 -11.62 10.93 -12.52
CA VAL A 102 -12.48 10.64 -11.38
C VAL A 102 -13.89 10.31 -11.87
N ILE A 103 -14.48 9.23 -11.36
CA ILE A 103 -15.88 8.85 -11.62
C ILE A 103 -16.59 8.67 -10.29
N LEU A 104 -17.75 9.32 -10.12
CA LEU A 104 -18.60 9.14 -8.94
C LEU A 104 -19.67 8.09 -9.26
N ALA A 105 -19.78 7.04 -8.46
CA ALA A 105 -20.67 5.91 -8.68
C ALA A 105 -21.75 5.84 -7.60
N LYS A 106 -23.02 5.92 -7.99
CA LYS A 106 -24.17 5.72 -7.09
C LYS A 106 -25.00 4.51 -7.50
N PHE A 107 -25.75 3.97 -6.57
CA PHE A 107 -26.68 2.88 -6.78
C PHE A 107 -28.10 3.43 -7.08
N PRO A 108 -28.97 2.63 -7.70
CA PRO A 108 -30.40 2.89 -7.74
C PRO A 108 -30.95 3.20 -6.33
N GLY A 109 -31.69 4.30 -6.20
CA GLY A 109 -32.07 4.84 -4.89
C GLY A 109 -33.02 3.97 -4.05
N ASP A 110 -33.61 2.91 -4.63
CA ASP A 110 -34.39 1.90 -3.91
C ASP A 110 -33.54 0.71 -3.40
N ASP A 111 -32.25 0.66 -3.74
CA ASP A 111 -31.29 -0.38 -3.35
C ASP A 111 -29.87 0.21 -3.17
N ALA A 112 -29.76 1.18 -2.26
CA ALA A 112 -28.50 1.78 -1.82
C ALA A 112 -27.79 0.93 -0.74
N PRO A 113 -26.48 1.15 -0.49
CA PRO A 113 -25.75 0.46 0.58
C PRO A 113 -26.40 0.64 1.95
N ILE A 114 -26.24 -0.37 2.82
CA ILE A 114 -26.86 -0.33 4.15
C ILE A 114 -26.30 0.85 4.95
N GLY A 115 -27.19 1.68 5.51
CA GLY A 115 -26.81 2.82 6.33
C GLY A 115 -26.41 4.07 5.56
N ASP A 116 -26.51 4.05 4.22
CA ASP A 116 -26.24 5.21 3.38
C ASP A 116 -27.10 6.42 3.77
N PRO A 117 -26.51 7.62 3.96
CA PRO A 117 -27.27 8.84 4.21
C PRO A 117 -28.19 9.20 3.03
N LYS A 118 -29.24 9.97 3.31
CA LYS A 118 -30.16 10.38 2.25
C LYS A 118 -29.49 11.36 1.27
N GLY A 119 -29.21 10.86 0.07
CA GLY A 119 -28.64 11.64 -1.03
C GLY A 119 -27.14 11.83 -0.89
N GLN A 120 -26.50 12.25 -1.98
CA GLN A 120 -25.05 12.26 -2.07
C GLN A 120 -24.44 13.62 -1.70
N VAL A 121 -23.21 13.57 -1.18
CA VAL A 121 -22.26 14.68 -1.08
C VAL A 121 -22.13 15.29 -2.48
N PRO A 122 -22.34 16.61 -2.62
CA PRO A 122 -22.24 17.27 -3.91
C PRO A 122 -20.85 17.10 -4.52
N ALA A 123 -20.81 16.67 -5.77
CA ALA A 123 -19.63 16.47 -6.62
C ALA A 123 -18.48 17.48 -6.42
N LYS A 124 -18.82 18.78 -6.30
CA LYS A 124 -17.84 19.86 -6.09
C LYS A 124 -16.91 19.63 -4.90
N TYR A 125 -17.40 18.97 -3.83
CA TYR A 125 -16.59 18.71 -2.64
C TYR A 125 -15.49 17.68 -2.90
N PHE A 126 -15.72 16.73 -3.81
CA PHE A 126 -14.67 15.81 -4.27
C PHE A 126 -13.70 16.48 -5.25
N GLU A 127 -14.19 17.39 -6.09
CA GLU A 127 -13.32 18.21 -6.94
C GLU A 127 -12.38 19.08 -6.08
N ASP A 128 -12.92 19.74 -5.04
CA ASP A 128 -12.16 20.51 -4.06
C ASP A 128 -11.16 19.63 -3.27
N LEU A 129 -11.59 18.45 -2.81
CA LEU A 129 -10.75 17.50 -2.08
C LEU A 129 -9.56 17.01 -2.91
N ILE A 130 -9.78 16.73 -4.20
CA ILE A 130 -8.77 16.12 -5.07
C ILE A 130 -7.86 17.18 -5.71
N PHE A 131 -8.44 18.25 -6.26
CA PHE A 131 -7.73 19.22 -7.10
C PHE A 131 -7.59 20.61 -6.46
N GLY A 132 -8.38 20.93 -5.44
CA GLY A 132 -8.40 22.24 -4.82
C GLY A 132 -7.19 22.49 -3.91
N ASP A 133 -6.88 23.77 -3.67
CA ASP A 133 -5.99 24.18 -2.57
C ASP A 133 -6.75 24.19 -1.23
N THR A 134 -8.08 24.04 -1.24
CA THR A 134 -8.95 24.05 -0.06
C THR A 134 -10.14 23.13 -0.26
N TYR A 135 -10.53 22.41 0.80
CA TYR A 135 -11.69 21.54 0.92
C TYR A 135 -12.37 21.81 2.25
N ASN A 136 -13.57 22.37 2.22
CA ASN A 136 -14.34 22.71 3.42
C ASN A 136 -15.65 21.92 3.50
N PRO A 137 -15.63 20.64 3.90
CA PRO A 137 -16.83 19.82 3.98
C PRO A 137 -17.80 20.30 5.06
N TYR A 138 -17.33 21.12 6.00
CA TYR A 138 -18.09 21.56 7.18
C TYR A 138 -19.19 22.58 6.86
N GLU A 139 -19.29 23.02 5.61
CA GLU A 139 -20.44 23.79 5.12
C GLU A 139 -21.70 22.94 4.99
N LEU A 140 -21.55 21.62 4.80
CA LEU A 140 -22.64 20.66 4.73
C LEU A 140 -23.20 20.39 6.12
N ASP A 141 -24.53 20.41 6.25
CA ASP A 141 -25.22 20.23 7.55
C ASP A 141 -24.79 18.97 8.30
N GLN A 142 -24.59 17.86 7.58
CA GLN A 142 -24.16 16.59 8.16
C GLN A 142 -22.74 16.62 8.75
N PHE A 143 -21.87 17.53 8.29
CA PHE A 143 -20.48 17.63 8.73
C PHE A 143 -20.17 18.85 9.60
N LYS A 144 -21.09 19.82 9.74
CA LYS A 144 -20.91 21.05 10.55
C LYS A 144 -20.34 20.80 11.95
N GLN A 145 -20.75 19.70 12.59
CA GLN A 145 -20.28 19.32 13.93
C GLN A 145 -18.76 19.01 13.99
N TYR A 146 -18.13 18.71 12.86
CA TYR A 146 -16.71 18.39 12.75
C TYR A 146 -15.86 19.60 12.32
N ALA A 147 -16.40 20.82 12.27
CA ALA A 147 -15.61 22.00 11.94
C ALA A 147 -14.47 22.28 12.96
N GLN A 148 -14.65 21.82 14.20
CA GLN A 148 -13.68 21.97 15.27
C GLN A 148 -13.82 20.86 16.32
N TYR A 149 -12.73 20.58 17.03
CA TYR A 149 -12.70 19.68 18.17
C TYR A 149 -11.98 20.36 19.34
N ASN A 150 -12.65 20.47 20.49
CA ASN A 150 -12.11 21.16 21.68
C ASN A 150 -11.56 22.57 21.39
N GLY A 151 -12.23 23.32 20.50
CA GLY A 151 -11.82 24.66 20.07
C GLY A 151 -10.66 24.69 19.06
N GLN A 152 -10.12 23.53 18.66
CA GLN A 152 -9.15 23.44 17.57
C GLN A 152 -9.88 23.24 16.23
N PRO A 153 -9.68 24.11 15.23
CA PRO A 153 -10.31 23.96 13.93
C PRO A 153 -9.71 22.76 13.19
N ALA A 154 -10.54 22.08 12.41
CA ALA A 154 -10.06 21.07 11.48
C ALA A 154 -9.42 21.74 10.25
N PRO A 155 -8.34 21.16 9.71
CA PRO A 155 -7.69 21.67 8.50
C PRO A 155 -8.65 21.58 7.32
N ILE A 156 -8.67 22.65 6.53
CA ILE A 156 -9.38 22.71 5.24
C ILE A 156 -8.39 22.76 4.07
N ASP A 157 -7.10 22.86 4.35
CA ASP A 157 -6.00 22.86 3.38
C ASP A 157 -5.40 21.46 3.17
N SER A 158 -5.91 20.44 3.86
CA SER A 158 -5.54 19.03 3.62
C SER A 158 -6.31 18.42 2.46
N THR A 159 -6.00 18.92 1.26
CA THR A 159 -6.45 18.34 -0.02
C THR A 159 -5.40 17.37 -0.56
N MET A 160 -5.83 16.45 -1.42
CA MET A 160 -4.93 15.55 -2.11
C MET A 160 -3.91 16.32 -2.96
N GLN A 161 -4.35 17.37 -3.67
CA GLN A 161 -3.46 18.28 -4.40
C GLN A 161 -2.36 18.85 -3.50
N ASN A 162 -2.68 19.33 -2.29
CA ASN A 162 -1.68 19.91 -1.42
C ASN A 162 -0.73 18.84 -0.84
N ILE A 163 -1.23 17.66 -0.48
CA ILE A 163 -0.41 16.53 -0.03
C ILE A 163 0.65 16.16 -1.08
N TYR A 164 0.24 16.00 -2.34
CA TYR A 164 1.17 15.68 -3.43
C TYR A 164 2.12 16.84 -3.73
N LYS A 165 1.64 18.08 -3.68
CA LYS A 165 2.48 19.28 -3.89
C LYS A 165 3.56 19.40 -2.81
N GLU A 166 3.22 19.23 -1.54
CA GLU A 166 4.16 19.32 -0.42
C GLU A 166 5.14 18.13 -0.42
N SER A 167 4.64 16.90 -0.59
CA SER A 167 5.48 15.70 -0.63
C SER A 167 6.43 15.64 -1.84
N SER A 168 6.02 16.25 -2.96
CA SER A 168 6.83 16.31 -4.19
C SER A 168 7.75 17.54 -4.28
N TYR A 169 7.77 18.41 -3.27
CA TYR A 169 8.48 19.69 -3.30
C TYR A 169 8.06 20.58 -4.48
N GLY A 170 6.77 20.58 -4.80
CA GLY A 170 6.16 21.35 -5.88
C GLY A 170 6.36 20.75 -7.29
N LYS A 171 6.90 19.53 -7.41
CA LYS A 171 7.10 18.88 -8.70
C LYS A 171 5.82 18.28 -9.29
N VAL A 172 4.78 18.06 -8.49
CA VAL A 172 3.51 17.47 -8.92
C VAL A 172 2.38 18.47 -8.83
N LYS A 173 1.57 18.50 -9.87
CA LYS A 173 0.26 19.15 -9.90
C LYS A 173 -0.75 18.14 -10.44
N LEU A 174 -1.78 17.82 -9.66
CA LEU A 174 -2.88 16.98 -10.11
C LEU A 174 -3.79 17.84 -10.98
N VAL A 175 -4.22 17.30 -12.11
CA VAL A 175 -5.08 18.05 -13.05
C VAL A 175 -6.26 17.22 -13.51
N ARG A 176 -7.38 17.90 -13.72
CA ARG A 176 -8.51 17.40 -14.47
C ARG A 176 -8.36 17.83 -15.93
N LYS A 177 -8.73 16.98 -16.88
CA LYS A 177 -8.82 17.36 -18.30
C LYS A 177 -10.22 17.90 -18.60
N GLU A 178 -10.34 18.63 -19.71
CA GLU A 178 -11.61 19.20 -20.14
C GLU A 178 -12.68 18.10 -20.33
N ASN A 179 -13.96 18.46 -20.12
CA ASN A 179 -15.13 17.59 -20.31
C ASN A 179 -15.22 16.33 -19.44
N THR A 180 -14.63 16.32 -18.24
CA THR A 180 -14.89 15.28 -17.23
C THR A 180 -15.59 15.87 -16.02
N GLU A 181 -16.83 16.31 -16.17
CA GLU A 181 -17.60 16.85 -15.05
C GLU A 181 -17.76 15.80 -13.95
N PHE A 182 -17.65 16.23 -12.69
CA PHE A 182 -17.97 15.36 -11.56
C PHE A 182 -19.49 15.18 -11.52
N VAL A 183 -19.96 14.07 -12.07
CA VAL A 183 -21.36 13.67 -12.04
C VAL A 183 -21.49 12.30 -11.40
N TRP A 184 -22.56 12.12 -10.62
CA TRP A 184 -22.92 10.84 -10.05
C TRP A 184 -23.54 9.96 -11.13
N ILE A 185 -22.82 8.92 -11.51
CA ILE A 185 -23.23 7.92 -12.49
C ILE A 185 -23.98 6.82 -11.76
N GLU A 186 -25.22 6.58 -12.19
CA GLU A 186 -26.06 5.54 -11.58
C GLU A 186 -25.73 4.18 -12.18
N LEU A 187 -25.41 3.21 -11.32
CA LEU A 187 -25.22 1.83 -11.71
C LEU A 187 -26.54 1.19 -12.16
N PRO A 188 -26.52 0.24 -13.10
CA PRO A 188 -27.73 -0.40 -13.62
C PRO A 188 -28.37 -1.40 -12.64
N ARG A 189 -27.69 -1.73 -11.54
CA ARG A 189 -28.17 -2.67 -10.50
C ARG A 189 -27.86 -2.08 -9.11
N GLY A 190 -28.58 -2.54 -8.11
CA GLY A 190 -28.43 -2.04 -6.75
C GLY A 190 -27.33 -2.70 -5.92
N ALA A 191 -27.10 -2.14 -4.74
CA ALA A 191 -26.09 -2.57 -3.79
C ALA A 191 -26.29 -4.03 -3.38
N SER A 192 -27.55 -4.48 -3.24
CA SER A 192 -27.86 -5.88 -2.93
C SER A 192 -27.33 -6.88 -3.96
N TYR A 193 -27.13 -6.45 -5.23
CA TYR A 193 -26.55 -7.29 -6.27
C TYR A 193 -25.03 -7.31 -6.19
N TYR A 194 -24.40 -6.12 -6.17
CA TYR A 194 -22.94 -6.02 -6.27
C TYR A 194 -22.23 -6.36 -4.96
N LEU A 195 -22.86 -6.12 -3.81
CA LEU A 195 -22.27 -6.31 -2.49
C LEU A 195 -22.77 -7.59 -1.81
N ASP A 196 -23.34 -8.54 -2.58
CA ASP A 196 -23.87 -9.79 -2.03
C ASP A 196 -22.77 -10.71 -1.51
N GLN A 197 -22.77 -10.90 -0.20
CA GLN A 197 -21.88 -11.77 0.56
C GLN A 197 -22.50 -13.14 0.87
N THR A 198 -23.80 -13.27 0.68
CA THR A 198 -24.64 -14.38 1.16
C THR A 198 -25.16 -15.26 0.04
N GLY A 199 -24.90 -14.89 -1.22
CA GLY A 199 -25.19 -15.69 -2.40
C GLY A 199 -24.56 -17.08 -2.38
N LYS A 200 -24.95 -17.91 -3.35
CA LYS A 200 -24.46 -19.28 -3.51
C LYS A 200 -23.06 -19.30 -4.14
N TYR A 201 -22.07 -18.81 -3.43
CA TYR A 201 -20.67 -18.81 -3.85
C TYR A 201 -19.98 -20.11 -3.43
N VAL A 202 -19.40 -20.83 -4.39
CA VAL A 202 -18.77 -22.15 -4.16
C VAL A 202 -17.54 -22.03 -3.24
N ASN A 203 -16.77 -20.94 -3.38
CA ASN A 203 -15.54 -20.71 -2.63
C ASN A 203 -15.68 -19.68 -1.50
N GLY A 204 -16.92 -19.25 -1.20
CA GLY A 204 -17.20 -18.10 -0.33
C GLY A 204 -16.92 -16.76 -1.05
N ASN A 205 -17.37 -15.65 -0.45
CA ASN A 205 -17.17 -14.30 -1.00
C ASN A 205 -16.82 -13.30 0.11
N VAL A 206 -16.04 -13.69 1.12
CA VAL A 206 -15.89 -12.96 2.41
C VAL A 206 -15.51 -11.48 2.27
N ASN A 207 -14.85 -11.10 1.18
CA ASN A 207 -14.38 -9.74 0.91
C ASN A 207 -15.31 -8.94 -0.03
N GLY A 208 -16.32 -9.57 -0.65
CA GLY A 208 -17.25 -8.90 -1.56
C GLY A 208 -16.77 -8.81 -3.00
N ASP A 209 -15.73 -9.54 -3.37
CA ASP A 209 -15.04 -9.39 -4.65
C ASP A 209 -15.78 -10.07 -5.82
N ALA A 210 -16.67 -11.02 -5.55
CA ALA A 210 -17.27 -11.88 -6.57
C ALA A 210 -17.99 -11.13 -7.69
N ARG A 211 -18.51 -9.92 -7.42
CA ARG A 211 -19.23 -9.08 -8.39
C ARG A 211 -18.52 -7.75 -8.66
N MET A 212 -17.31 -7.54 -8.12
CA MET A 212 -16.60 -6.27 -8.27
C MET A 212 -16.25 -5.97 -9.73
N GLY A 213 -15.82 -6.99 -10.49
CA GLY A 213 -15.57 -6.83 -11.93
C GLY A 213 -16.82 -6.45 -12.73
N GLU A 214 -18.00 -6.90 -12.29
CA GLU A 214 -19.28 -6.51 -12.91
C GLU A 214 -19.65 -5.08 -12.53
N LEU A 215 -19.49 -4.67 -11.26
CA LEU A 215 -19.71 -3.30 -10.80
C LEU A 215 -18.88 -2.30 -11.60
N VAL A 216 -17.58 -2.53 -11.71
CA VAL A 216 -16.65 -1.59 -12.34
C VAL A 216 -16.85 -1.54 -13.86
N THR A 217 -17.10 -2.66 -14.52
CA THR A 217 -17.35 -2.65 -15.97
C THR A 217 -18.74 -2.12 -16.32
N ASP A 218 -19.74 -2.30 -15.46
CA ASP A 218 -21.02 -1.60 -15.60
C ASP A 218 -20.82 -0.09 -15.45
N LEU A 219 -20.08 0.36 -14.44
CA LEU A 219 -19.78 1.78 -14.25
C LEU A 219 -19.07 2.40 -15.46
N PHE A 220 -18.04 1.75 -15.99
CA PHE A 220 -17.31 2.27 -17.15
C PHE A 220 -18.21 2.41 -18.38
N ARG A 221 -19.11 1.44 -18.60
CA ARG A 221 -20.10 1.52 -19.67
C ARG A 221 -21.08 2.67 -19.47
N GLU A 222 -21.63 2.84 -18.27
CA GLU A 222 -22.56 3.95 -18.00
C GLU A 222 -21.84 5.32 -18.03
N ALA A 223 -20.51 5.34 -17.87
CA ALA A 223 -19.70 6.55 -17.97
C ALA A 223 -19.29 6.93 -19.39
N ASP A 224 -19.28 5.99 -20.34
CA ASP A 224 -18.79 6.18 -21.72
C ASP A 224 -19.52 7.34 -22.44
N ASP A 225 -20.81 7.54 -22.16
CA ASP A 225 -21.59 8.64 -22.76
C ASP A 225 -21.17 10.04 -22.26
N VAL A 226 -20.48 10.13 -21.12
CA VAL A 226 -20.13 11.41 -20.46
C VAL A 226 -18.63 11.58 -20.18
N VAL A 227 -17.82 10.53 -20.37
CA VAL A 227 -16.37 10.52 -20.18
C VAL A 227 -15.70 10.04 -21.46
N ASP A 228 -14.89 10.90 -22.07
CA ASP A 228 -13.99 10.48 -23.16
C ASP A 228 -12.68 9.92 -22.57
N PHE A 229 -12.62 8.59 -22.43
CA PHE A 229 -11.49 7.87 -21.86
C PHE A 229 -10.20 8.05 -22.67
N SER A 230 -10.30 8.29 -23.98
CA SER A 230 -9.12 8.51 -24.83
C SER A 230 -8.31 9.72 -24.41
N LYS A 231 -8.96 10.71 -23.77
CA LYS A 231 -8.28 11.91 -23.25
C LYS A 231 -7.34 11.57 -22.11
N TYR A 232 -7.59 10.52 -21.34
CA TYR A 232 -6.77 10.13 -20.19
C TYR A 232 -5.78 9.02 -20.50
N ALA A 233 -5.85 8.44 -21.69
CA ALA A 233 -4.94 7.37 -22.08
C ALA A 233 -3.49 7.86 -22.20
N VAL A 234 -2.57 7.05 -21.69
CA VAL A 234 -1.15 7.15 -21.98
C VAL A 234 -0.82 6.06 -22.98
N GLY A 235 -0.80 6.46 -24.26
CA GLY A 235 -0.70 5.53 -25.38
C GLY A 235 -1.95 4.66 -25.48
N SER A 236 -1.81 3.40 -25.06
CA SER A 236 -2.78 2.30 -25.15
C SER A 236 -4.05 2.36 -24.33
N GLU A 237 -3.91 2.98 -23.18
CA GLU A 237 -4.61 2.56 -21.98
C GLU A 237 -4.71 3.74 -21.02
N VAL A 238 -5.85 3.83 -20.34
CA VAL A 238 -6.06 4.74 -19.22
C VAL A 238 -5.26 4.21 -18.02
N PRO A 239 -4.29 4.98 -17.49
CA PRO A 239 -3.41 4.49 -16.44
C PRO A 239 -4.15 4.05 -15.17
N ASN A 240 -5.19 4.77 -14.79
CA ASN A 240 -6.05 4.48 -13.65
C ASN A 240 -7.36 5.30 -13.74
N VAL A 241 -8.46 4.70 -13.30
CA VAL A 241 -9.73 5.39 -13.03
C VAL A 241 -9.92 5.46 -11.52
N PHE A 242 -10.09 6.66 -10.98
CA PHE A 242 -10.35 6.89 -9.57
C PHE A 242 -11.86 6.93 -9.33
N ILE A 243 -12.40 5.89 -8.71
CA ILE A 243 -13.84 5.73 -8.46
C ILE A 243 -14.15 6.20 -7.04
N ILE A 244 -15.19 7.01 -6.87
CA ILE A 244 -15.76 7.33 -5.56
C ILE A 244 -17.16 6.73 -5.52
N HIS A 245 -17.41 5.76 -4.64
CA HIS A 245 -18.69 5.09 -4.55
C HIS A 245 -19.56 5.67 -3.43
N GLU A 246 -20.88 5.69 -3.66
CA GLU A 246 -21.90 6.05 -2.66
C GLU A 246 -21.76 5.19 -1.39
N GLY A 247 -21.98 5.82 -0.24
CA GLY A 247 -21.90 5.18 1.06
C GLY A 247 -20.51 5.15 1.69
N THR A 248 -20.34 4.27 2.69
CA THR A 248 -19.10 4.16 3.47
C THR A 248 -18.26 2.96 3.03
N GLY A 249 -16.96 3.02 3.32
CA GLY A 249 -16.06 1.89 3.09
C GLY A 249 -16.02 0.91 4.27
N ALA A 250 -15.80 -0.36 3.96
CA ALA A 250 -15.69 -1.43 4.94
C ALA A 250 -14.43 -1.29 5.82
N GLU A 251 -13.43 -0.49 5.43
CA GLU A 251 -12.25 -0.20 6.25
C GLU A 251 -12.58 0.56 7.56
N TRP A 252 -13.80 1.10 7.69
CA TRP A 252 -14.31 1.75 8.91
C TRP A 252 -15.05 0.82 9.87
N SER A 253 -15.56 -0.32 9.39
CA SER A 253 -16.49 -1.17 10.16
C SER A 253 -16.24 -2.68 10.07
N ARG A 254 -15.56 -3.15 9.02
CA ARG A 254 -15.55 -4.53 8.50
C ARG A 254 -16.93 -5.06 8.12
N ASP A 255 -17.86 -4.16 7.84
CA ASP A 255 -19.17 -4.56 7.35
C ASP A 255 -19.01 -5.24 5.99
N PRO A 256 -19.39 -6.53 5.85
CA PRO A 256 -19.27 -7.23 4.59
C PRO A 256 -20.23 -6.66 3.52
N ALA A 257 -21.27 -5.92 3.92
CA ALA A 257 -22.20 -5.27 2.99
C ALA A 257 -21.69 -3.92 2.43
N GLN A 258 -20.43 -3.58 2.67
CA GLN A 258 -19.78 -2.36 2.15
C GLN A 258 -18.58 -2.72 1.29
N ILE A 259 -18.23 -1.85 0.34
CA ILE A 259 -17.01 -1.99 -0.45
C ILE A 259 -15.83 -1.66 0.47
N TRP A 260 -14.80 -2.50 0.49
CA TRP A 260 -13.54 -2.12 1.12
C TRP A 260 -12.67 -1.39 0.10
N SER A 261 -12.18 -0.21 0.45
CA SER A 261 -11.35 0.62 -0.44
C SER A 261 -10.14 -0.14 -0.99
N HIS A 262 -9.93 -0.09 -2.31
CA HIS A 262 -8.86 -0.86 -2.96
C HIS A 262 -8.48 -0.37 -4.34
N LYS A 263 -7.32 -0.82 -4.81
CA LYS A 263 -6.92 -0.84 -6.22
C LYS A 263 -6.98 -2.25 -6.80
N TRP A 264 -7.44 -2.36 -8.05
CA TRP A 264 -7.39 -3.61 -8.81
C TRP A 264 -7.45 -3.38 -10.32
N ASN A 265 -7.67 -4.47 -11.06
CA ASN A 265 -7.82 -4.52 -12.50
C ASN A 265 -9.19 -5.12 -12.82
N ALA A 266 -9.98 -4.46 -13.65
CA ALA A 266 -11.31 -4.93 -14.06
C ALA A 266 -11.25 -6.31 -14.74
N LEU A 267 -10.21 -6.57 -15.56
CA LEU A 267 -9.96 -7.89 -16.14
C LEU A 267 -9.77 -8.97 -15.06
N SER A 268 -8.91 -8.70 -14.07
CA SER A 268 -8.64 -9.61 -12.96
C SER A 268 -9.88 -9.82 -12.08
N ALA A 269 -10.63 -8.75 -11.79
CA ALA A 269 -11.86 -8.80 -11.03
C ALA A 269 -12.94 -9.65 -11.72
N LEU A 270 -13.07 -9.55 -13.05
CA LEU A 270 -13.96 -10.43 -13.83
C LEU A 270 -13.50 -11.89 -13.82
N TYR A 271 -12.19 -12.13 -13.89
CA TYR A 271 -11.61 -13.47 -13.85
C TYR A 271 -11.93 -14.17 -12.51
N TRP A 272 -11.59 -13.51 -11.40
CA TRP A 272 -11.78 -14.06 -10.05
C TRP A 272 -13.26 -14.08 -9.64
N GLY A 273 -14.06 -13.13 -10.12
CA GLY A 273 -15.51 -13.09 -9.88
C GLY A 273 -16.21 -14.40 -10.24
N LYS A 274 -15.89 -14.99 -11.41
CA LYS A 274 -16.44 -16.31 -11.80
C LYS A 274 -15.90 -17.46 -10.95
N TRP A 275 -14.66 -17.36 -10.47
CA TRP A 275 -14.07 -18.36 -9.59
C TRP A 275 -14.81 -18.43 -8.25
N TYR A 276 -15.16 -17.30 -7.64
CA TYR A 276 -15.98 -17.30 -6.42
C TYR A 276 -17.39 -17.89 -6.66
N GLU A 277 -18.04 -17.52 -7.77
CA GLU A 277 -19.39 -17.97 -8.10
C GLU A 277 -19.47 -19.46 -8.41
N THR A 278 -18.50 -20.00 -9.15
CA THR A 278 -18.66 -21.32 -9.79
C THR A 278 -17.60 -22.35 -9.40
N GLY A 279 -16.53 -21.94 -8.73
CA GLY A 279 -15.34 -22.77 -8.52
C GLY A 279 -14.47 -22.95 -9.76
N LYS A 280 -14.86 -22.34 -10.89
CA LYS A 280 -14.10 -22.30 -12.14
C LYS A 280 -13.73 -20.87 -12.47
N THR A 281 -12.52 -20.68 -12.96
CA THR A 281 -12.10 -19.39 -13.51
C THR A 281 -12.99 -19.00 -14.70
N ALA A 282 -13.04 -17.71 -15.02
CA ALA A 282 -13.86 -17.23 -16.15
C ALA A 282 -13.61 -17.98 -17.49
N PRO A 283 -12.36 -18.22 -17.95
CA PRO A 283 -12.13 -19.01 -19.17
C PRO A 283 -12.59 -20.48 -19.05
N GLU A 284 -12.38 -21.12 -17.91
CA GLU A 284 -12.84 -22.51 -17.67
C GLU A 284 -14.37 -22.61 -17.66
N TYR A 285 -15.05 -21.58 -17.14
CA TYR A 285 -16.50 -21.50 -17.15
C TYR A 285 -17.05 -21.30 -18.57
N GLU A 286 -16.42 -20.42 -19.36
CA GLU A 286 -16.79 -20.17 -20.76
C GLU A 286 -16.29 -21.25 -21.74
N ASN A 287 -15.49 -22.22 -21.25
CA ASN A 287 -14.88 -23.29 -22.03
C ASN A 287 -14.07 -22.77 -23.25
N VAL A 288 -13.22 -21.77 -22.98
CA VAL A 288 -12.29 -21.17 -23.93
C VAL A 288 -10.89 -21.12 -23.33
N THR A 289 -9.86 -20.89 -24.14
CA THR A 289 -8.51 -20.63 -23.61
C THR A 289 -8.47 -19.27 -22.91
N LEU A 290 -7.54 -19.08 -21.95
CA LEU A 290 -7.37 -17.76 -21.34
C LEU A 290 -7.07 -16.67 -22.37
N GLY A 291 -6.24 -16.97 -23.38
CA GLY A 291 -5.92 -16.01 -24.43
C GLY A 291 -7.16 -15.53 -25.19
N GLU A 292 -8.04 -16.46 -25.57
CA GLU A 292 -9.32 -16.13 -26.20
C GLU A 292 -10.23 -15.32 -25.27
N TRP A 293 -10.29 -15.70 -23.99
CA TRP A 293 -11.09 -15.00 -22.99
C TRP A 293 -10.61 -13.57 -22.74
N ILE A 294 -9.29 -13.37 -22.58
CA ILE A 294 -8.69 -12.04 -22.42
C ILE A 294 -8.99 -11.18 -23.65
N ASN A 295 -8.72 -11.68 -24.85
CA ASN A 295 -8.93 -10.91 -26.08
C ASN A 295 -10.40 -10.50 -26.26
N LYS A 296 -11.33 -11.42 -25.98
CA LYS A 296 -12.76 -11.14 -26.00
C LYS A 296 -13.14 -10.11 -24.95
N THR A 297 -12.73 -10.31 -23.70
CA THR A 297 -13.08 -9.44 -22.56
C THR A 297 -12.52 -8.04 -22.72
N VAL A 298 -11.25 -7.90 -23.12
CA VAL A 298 -10.63 -6.60 -23.37
C VAL A 298 -11.39 -5.85 -24.45
N LYS A 299 -11.73 -6.52 -25.55
CA LYS A 299 -12.47 -5.92 -26.67
C LYS A 299 -13.90 -5.53 -26.31
N GLU A 300 -14.62 -6.39 -25.60
CA GLU A 300 -16.07 -6.24 -25.37
C GLU A 300 -16.42 -5.45 -24.12
N LYS A 301 -15.54 -5.43 -23.11
CA LYS A 301 -15.85 -4.88 -21.78
C LYS A 301 -14.88 -3.82 -21.27
N LEU A 302 -13.69 -3.73 -21.86
CA LEU A 302 -12.62 -2.86 -21.35
C LEU A 302 -12.10 -1.88 -22.41
N THR A 303 -12.67 -1.85 -23.61
CA THR A 303 -12.26 -0.91 -24.67
C THR A 303 -13.34 0.15 -24.86
N TYR A 304 -13.00 1.39 -24.52
CA TYR A 304 -13.85 2.57 -24.59
C TYR A 304 -13.07 3.66 -25.33
N ASP A 305 -13.72 4.41 -26.22
CA ASP A 305 -13.05 5.45 -27.04
C ASP A 305 -11.76 5.01 -27.76
N GLY A 306 -11.67 3.73 -28.12
CA GLY A 306 -10.49 3.15 -28.77
C GLY A 306 -9.28 2.93 -27.84
N VAL A 307 -9.44 3.09 -26.53
CA VAL A 307 -8.40 2.85 -25.52
C VAL A 307 -8.85 1.82 -24.49
N VAL A 308 -7.89 1.16 -23.85
CA VAL A 308 -8.19 0.18 -22.80
C VAL A 308 -8.41 0.90 -21.46
N VAL A 309 -9.46 0.52 -20.73
CA VAL A 309 -9.80 0.98 -19.38
C VAL A 309 -9.87 -0.25 -18.48
N ASN A 310 -8.84 -0.44 -17.65
CA ASN A 310 -8.67 -1.68 -16.88
C ASN A 310 -8.27 -1.42 -15.43
N ASN A 311 -7.31 -0.54 -15.19
CA ASN A 311 -6.85 -0.21 -13.83
C ASN A 311 -7.84 0.73 -13.15
N TYR A 312 -8.22 0.42 -11.91
CA TYR A 312 -9.05 1.31 -11.11
C TYR A 312 -8.62 1.31 -9.65
N THR A 313 -9.00 2.39 -8.98
CA THR A 313 -8.99 2.59 -7.54
C THR A 313 -10.42 2.93 -7.12
N ILE A 314 -10.88 2.47 -5.97
CA ILE A 314 -12.25 2.73 -5.50
C ILE A 314 -12.26 3.13 -4.02
N GLU A 315 -12.83 4.30 -3.73
CA GLU A 315 -12.92 4.94 -2.42
C GLU A 315 -14.37 5.29 -2.05
N PRO A 316 -14.70 5.40 -0.75
CA PRO A 316 -16.05 5.75 -0.33
C PRO A 316 -16.30 7.26 -0.36
N GLU A 317 -17.58 7.61 -0.51
CA GLU A 317 -18.11 8.96 -0.41
C GLU A 317 -17.94 9.57 0.99
N ILE A 318 -18.08 8.72 2.02
CA ILE A 318 -18.08 9.10 3.43
C ILE A 318 -17.34 8.07 4.28
N GLY A 319 -16.92 8.49 5.48
CA GLY A 319 -16.35 7.59 6.47
C GLY A 319 -17.31 7.23 7.60
N GLY A 320 -16.94 6.21 8.38
CA GLY A 320 -17.62 5.81 9.61
C GLY A 320 -18.39 4.49 9.50
N ASN A 321 -18.94 4.02 10.62
CA ASN A 321 -19.76 2.82 10.65
C ASN A 321 -21.24 3.21 10.54
N VAL A 322 -21.66 3.79 9.42
CA VAL A 322 -23.02 4.35 9.28
C VAL A 322 -24.12 3.27 9.29
N ALA A 323 -23.78 2.05 8.87
CA ALA A 323 -24.64 0.87 8.95
C ALA A 323 -24.87 0.38 10.39
N GLY A 324 -23.94 0.64 11.31
CA GLY A 324 -23.99 0.12 12.67
C GLY A 324 -23.58 -1.34 12.78
N TYR A 325 -22.67 -1.80 11.91
CA TYR A 325 -22.18 -3.17 11.96
C TYR A 325 -21.40 -3.43 13.25
N ASN A 326 -21.76 -4.50 13.95
CA ASN A 326 -21.14 -4.90 15.19
C ASN A 326 -20.23 -6.09 14.97
N LEU A 327 -18.92 -5.81 14.93
CA LEU A 327 -17.87 -6.81 14.75
C LEU A 327 -17.92 -7.97 15.76
N ALA A 328 -18.45 -7.77 16.97
CA ALA A 328 -18.52 -8.82 17.98
C ALA A 328 -19.62 -9.84 17.66
N THR A 329 -20.76 -9.37 17.13
CA THR A 329 -21.95 -10.20 16.89
C THR A 329 -22.11 -10.62 15.42
N GLY A 330 -21.50 -9.89 14.49
CA GLY A 330 -21.73 -10.04 13.04
C GLY A 330 -23.08 -9.51 12.56
N GLY A 331 -23.80 -8.75 13.40
CA GLY A 331 -25.09 -8.14 13.08
C GLY A 331 -25.04 -6.61 13.14
N TYR A 332 -26.20 -5.96 13.11
CA TYR A 332 -26.31 -4.50 13.14
C TYR A 332 -26.98 -4.03 14.42
N ASP A 333 -26.45 -2.95 15.01
CA ASP A 333 -27.09 -2.25 16.11
C ASP A 333 -26.78 -0.74 16.10
N GLU A 334 -27.73 0.05 16.60
CA GLU A 334 -27.63 1.51 16.62
C GLU A 334 -26.45 2.03 17.47
N THR A 335 -26.01 1.28 18.49
CA THR A 335 -24.93 1.72 19.38
C THR A 335 -23.54 1.57 18.74
N SER A 336 -23.43 0.75 17.69
CA SER A 336 -22.23 0.58 16.90
C SER A 336 -22.06 1.66 15.83
N LYS A 337 -23.08 2.50 15.58
CA LYS A 337 -23.04 3.55 14.56
C LYS A 337 -22.05 4.64 14.91
N THR A 338 -21.30 5.07 13.90
CA THR A 338 -20.43 6.24 13.94
C THR A 338 -20.50 6.97 12.60
N GLY A 339 -20.17 8.26 12.58
CA GLY A 339 -20.29 9.08 11.38
C GLY A 339 -21.73 9.52 11.07
N PRO A 340 -22.02 9.95 9.82
CA PRO A 340 -21.09 9.98 8.69
C PRO A 340 -19.96 10.99 8.90
N TYR A 341 -18.73 10.60 8.58
CA TYR A 341 -17.57 11.48 8.53
C TYR A 341 -17.34 11.97 7.09
N PRO A 342 -16.85 13.20 6.88
CA PRO A 342 -16.51 13.64 5.53
C PRO A 342 -15.36 12.79 4.97
N ALA A 343 -15.34 12.59 3.65
CA ALA A 343 -14.18 12.03 2.96
C ALA A 343 -12.92 12.83 3.32
N GLN A 344 -11.81 12.13 3.54
CA GLN A 344 -10.54 12.72 3.96
C GLN A 344 -9.43 12.38 2.96
N ALA A 345 -8.53 13.33 2.73
CA ALA A 345 -7.55 13.23 1.65
C ALA A 345 -6.49 12.13 1.84
N GLY A 346 -6.25 11.67 3.08
CA GLY A 346 -5.20 10.69 3.37
C GLY A 346 -5.39 9.35 2.67
N VAL A 347 -6.58 8.76 2.72
CA VAL A 347 -6.86 7.49 2.03
C VAL A 347 -6.83 7.68 0.51
N PHE A 348 -7.41 8.77 0.02
CA PHE A 348 -7.39 9.12 -1.40
C PHE A 348 -5.95 9.26 -1.94
N ALA A 349 -5.07 9.90 -1.15
CA ALA A 349 -3.67 10.07 -1.51
C ALA A 349 -2.87 8.76 -1.43
N HIS A 350 -3.15 7.89 -0.46
CA HIS A 350 -2.56 6.55 -0.37
C HIS A 350 -2.83 5.76 -1.64
N GLU A 351 -4.09 5.72 -2.04
CA GLU A 351 -4.56 4.86 -3.12
C GLU A 351 -4.12 5.36 -4.50
N PHE A 352 -4.10 6.68 -4.70
CA PHE A 352 -3.43 7.24 -5.87
C PHE A 352 -1.92 6.99 -5.88
N GLY A 353 -1.28 6.81 -4.72
CA GLY A 353 0.11 6.36 -4.61
C GLY A 353 0.34 5.03 -5.33
N HIS A 354 -0.62 4.09 -5.24
CA HIS A 354 -0.57 2.84 -6.00
C HIS A 354 -0.78 3.01 -7.50
N ALA A 355 -1.55 4.02 -7.93
CA ALA A 355 -1.68 4.37 -9.34
C ALA A 355 -0.34 4.88 -9.92
N LEU A 356 0.50 5.51 -9.08
CA LEU A 356 1.88 5.90 -9.44
C LEU A 356 2.89 4.74 -9.34
N GLY A 357 2.48 3.58 -8.82
CA GLY A 357 3.27 2.36 -8.76
C GLY A 357 3.98 2.09 -7.43
N LEU A 358 3.59 2.77 -6.35
CA LEU A 358 4.09 2.48 -5.01
C LEU A 358 3.38 1.24 -4.42
N PRO A 359 4.11 0.39 -3.66
CA PRO A 359 3.52 -0.71 -2.89
C PRO A 359 2.96 -0.22 -1.56
N ASP A 360 2.22 -1.10 -0.88
CA ASP A 360 1.95 -0.99 0.55
C ASP A 360 3.22 -1.19 1.38
N PHE A 361 3.42 -0.38 2.41
CA PHE A 361 4.50 -0.51 3.39
C PHE A 361 4.02 -0.87 4.80
N TYR A 362 2.73 -1.08 5.01
CA TYR A 362 2.23 -1.86 6.14
C TYR A 362 2.24 -3.34 5.80
N ASP A 363 2.17 -4.18 6.83
CA ASP A 363 2.00 -5.61 6.65
C ASP A 363 0.53 -5.94 6.37
N THR A 364 0.26 -6.40 5.15
CA THR A 364 -1.11 -6.70 4.70
C THR A 364 -1.65 -7.98 5.34
N ALA A 365 -0.79 -8.81 5.94
CA ALA A 365 -1.19 -9.99 6.72
C ALA A 365 -1.56 -9.64 8.18
N TYR A 366 -1.29 -8.41 8.61
CA TYR A 366 -1.54 -7.94 9.98
C TYR A 366 -0.83 -8.78 11.06
N THR A 367 0.38 -9.28 10.77
CA THR A 367 1.27 -9.91 11.77
C THR A 367 2.24 -8.90 12.40
N SER A 368 2.36 -7.72 11.80
CA SER A 368 3.13 -6.56 12.24
C SER A 368 2.49 -5.24 11.76
N GLU A 369 3.10 -4.09 12.03
CA GLU A 369 2.63 -2.79 11.52
C GLU A 369 3.44 -2.31 10.28
N GLY A 370 4.39 -3.09 9.76
CA GLY A 370 5.31 -2.65 8.71
C GLY A 370 6.08 -1.38 9.10
N VAL A 371 5.95 -0.29 8.33
CA VAL A 371 6.51 1.04 8.69
C VAL A 371 5.59 1.90 9.55
N GLY A 372 4.47 1.35 10.04
CA GLY A 372 3.56 2.03 10.96
C GLY A 372 2.98 3.34 10.41
N ASN A 373 2.86 4.33 11.28
CA ASN A 373 2.27 5.64 10.98
C ASN A 373 3.25 6.62 10.33
N TYR A 374 4.45 6.19 9.95
CA TYR A 374 5.49 7.07 9.42
C TYR A 374 5.37 7.33 7.90
N SER A 375 4.74 6.43 7.14
CA SER A 375 4.57 6.58 5.68
C SER A 375 3.12 6.76 5.27
N MET A 376 2.88 7.66 4.31
CA MET A 376 1.62 7.73 3.55
C MET A 376 1.20 6.37 2.99
N MET A 377 2.15 5.53 2.54
CA MET A 377 1.87 4.19 2.01
C MET A 377 1.68 3.13 3.10
N ALA A 378 1.42 3.57 4.34
CA ALA A 378 1.14 2.73 5.50
C ALA A 378 0.06 3.37 6.39
N GLY A 379 0.18 3.25 7.71
CA GLY A 379 -0.77 3.85 8.65
C GLY A 379 -0.78 5.39 8.62
N GLY A 380 0.22 6.02 7.99
CA GLY A 380 0.35 7.46 7.86
C GLY A 380 -0.81 8.12 7.12
N SER A 381 -1.49 7.39 6.21
CA SER A 381 -2.70 7.85 5.52
C SER A 381 -3.89 8.11 6.46
N TRP A 382 -3.86 7.54 7.67
CA TRP A 382 -4.89 7.68 8.70
C TRP A 382 -4.54 8.69 9.80
N MET A 383 -3.43 9.44 9.66
CA MET A 383 -3.09 10.48 10.62
C MET A 383 -4.09 11.62 10.58
N ARG A 384 -4.19 12.36 11.69
CA ARG A 384 -5.30 13.27 11.93
C ARG A 384 -4.99 14.44 12.83
N TYR A 385 -5.61 15.56 12.51
CA TYR A 385 -5.55 16.77 13.30
C TYR A 385 -6.90 17.50 13.23
N PRO A 386 -7.56 17.81 14.36
CA PRO A 386 -7.23 17.43 15.73
C PRO A 386 -7.24 15.91 15.95
N ASP A 387 -6.57 15.43 16.99
CA ASP A 387 -6.48 14.00 17.31
C ASP A 387 -7.80 13.47 17.90
N ALA A 388 -8.77 13.18 17.03
CA ALA A 388 -9.98 12.45 17.37
C ALA A 388 -10.51 11.62 16.19
N ALA A 389 -11.16 10.49 16.47
CA ALA A 389 -11.60 9.53 15.46
C ALA A 389 -12.30 10.12 14.21
N PRO A 390 -13.20 11.13 14.30
CA PRO A 390 -13.86 11.72 13.14
C PRO A 390 -12.93 12.41 12.13
N TYR A 391 -11.68 12.69 12.51
CA TYR A 391 -10.69 13.40 11.71
C TYR A 391 -9.68 12.46 11.04
N SER A 392 -9.83 11.14 11.20
CA SER A 392 -8.86 10.16 10.68
C SER A 392 -8.65 10.31 9.17
N GLY A 393 -7.41 10.61 8.77
CA GLY A 393 -7.00 10.84 7.38
C GLY A 393 -7.00 12.30 6.92
N ASN A 394 -7.39 13.26 7.77
CA ASN A 394 -7.43 14.68 7.41
C ASN A 394 -6.10 15.42 7.58
N SER A 395 -5.06 14.75 8.09
CA SER A 395 -3.72 15.30 8.26
C SER A 395 -2.73 14.14 8.19
N PRO A 396 -2.61 13.48 7.02
CA PRO A 396 -1.76 12.31 6.84
C PRO A 396 -0.27 12.66 6.99
N THR A 397 0.60 11.66 7.15
CA THR A 397 2.04 11.90 7.03
C THR A 397 2.47 12.08 5.58
N HIS A 398 3.66 12.65 5.38
CA HIS A 398 4.29 12.62 4.05
C HIS A 398 4.53 11.18 3.55
N PHE A 399 4.72 11.06 2.24
CA PHE A 399 5.37 9.88 1.67
C PHE A 399 6.78 9.68 2.26
N ASP A 400 7.14 8.43 2.50
CA ASP A 400 8.47 8.03 2.97
C ASP A 400 9.57 8.42 1.95
N PRO A 401 10.84 8.50 2.37
CA PRO A 401 11.89 9.00 1.51
C PRO A 401 12.19 8.05 0.33
N PHE A 402 11.95 6.74 0.48
CA PHE A 402 12.07 5.81 -0.64
C PHE A 402 11.00 6.10 -1.72
N SER A 403 9.74 6.25 -1.33
CA SER A 403 8.64 6.65 -2.22
C SER A 403 8.94 7.96 -2.96
N LYS A 404 9.44 8.98 -2.25
CA LYS A 404 9.83 10.26 -2.85
C LYS A 404 10.96 10.10 -3.87
N ILE A 405 11.95 9.25 -3.61
CA ILE A 405 13.05 8.98 -4.54
C ILE A 405 12.53 8.18 -5.75
N PHE A 406 11.74 7.14 -5.51
CA PHE A 406 11.16 6.26 -6.52
C PHE A 406 10.33 7.04 -7.55
N LEU A 407 9.55 8.03 -7.10
CA LEU A 407 8.72 8.91 -7.93
C LEU A 407 9.49 10.09 -8.53
N GLY A 408 10.81 10.20 -8.29
CA GLY A 408 11.65 11.29 -8.79
C GLY A 408 11.40 12.65 -8.13
N TRP A 409 10.70 12.65 -7.00
CA TRP A 409 10.38 13.85 -6.23
C TRP A 409 11.59 14.37 -5.47
N ALA A 410 12.38 13.47 -4.89
CA ALA A 410 13.57 13.80 -4.15
C ALA A 410 14.86 13.30 -4.82
N LYS A 411 15.93 14.03 -4.62
CA LYS A 411 17.31 13.67 -4.91
C LYS A 411 18.06 13.70 -3.56
N PRO A 412 18.50 12.56 -3.03
CA PRO A 412 19.15 12.54 -1.74
C PRO A 412 20.56 13.16 -1.80
N ILE A 413 21.01 13.69 -0.68
CA ILE A 413 22.42 14.00 -0.44
C ILE A 413 23.13 12.67 -0.19
N GLU A 414 23.93 12.22 -1.15
CA GLU A 414 24.74 11.02 -0.99
C GLU A 414 25.97 11.32 -0.14
N VAL A 415 26.19 10.54 0.91
CA VAL A 415 27.45 10.51 1.65
C VAL A 415 28.13 9.18 1.36
N LYS A 416 29.40 9.23 0.97
CA LYS A 416 30.21 8.08 0.56
C LYS A 416 31.41 7.87 1.48
N PRO A 417 31.99 6.65 1.51
CA PRO A 417 33.15 6.38 2.35
C PRO A 417 34.32 7.36 2.15
N GLU A 418 34.56 7.78 0.92
CA GLU A 418 35.63 8.72 0.53
C GLU A 418 35.39 10.18 0.97
N ASP A 419 34.18 10.55 1.37
CA ASP A 419 33.83 11.94 1.71
C ASP A 419 34.34 12.35 3.11
N GLY A 420 34.74 11.39 3.95
CA GLY A 420 35.08 11.67 5.35
C GLY A 420 33.89 12.18 6.16
N VAL A 421 34.14 13.09 7.12
CA VAL A 421 33.08 13.60 8.01
C VAL A 421 32.32 14.76 7.38
N GLN A 422 31.04 14.54 7.08
CA GLN A 422 30.12 15.53 6.53
C GLN A 422 29.20 16.09 7.62
N THR A 423 29.20 17.40 7.83
CA THR A 423 28.20 18.05 8.71
C THR A 423 27.05 18.53 7.84
N ILE A 424 25.85 17.98 8.03
CA ILE A 424 24.67 18.26 7.20
C ILE A 424 23.53 18.75 8.10
N THR A 425 22.81 19.77 7.63
CA THR A 425 21.59 20.27 8.25
C THR A 425 20.38 19.90 7.40
N LEU A 426 19.49 19.10 7.96
CA LEU A 426 18.23 18.65 7.36
C LEU A 426 17.08 19.58 7.82
N PRO A 427 16.44 20.35 6.92
CA PRO A 427 15.23 21.08 7.26
C PRO A 427 14.07 20.10 7.57
N PRO A 428 13.04 20.53 8.31
CA PRO A 428 11.81 19.75 8.46
C PRO A 428 11.26 19.35 7.09
N ILE A 429 10.77 18.12 6.93
CA ILE A 429 10.40 17.62 5.59
C ILE A 429 9.36 18.47 4.84
N HIS A 430 8.42 19.12 5.54
CA HIS A 430 7.43 20.02 4.92
C HIS A 430 8.06 21.30 4.34
N ALA A 431 9.22 21.71 4.85
CA ALA A 431 9.96 22.91 4.45
C ALA A 431 11.22 22.59 3.64
N ALA A 432 11.49 21.30 3.38
CA ALA A 432 12.62 20.86 2.60
C ALA A 432 12.43 21.18 1.11
N LYS A 433 13.53 21.10 0.36
CA LYS A 433 13.57 21.12 -1.10
C LYS A 433 13.90 19.73 -1.60
N SER A 434 13.70 19.54 -2.90
CA SER A 434 13.94 18.24 -3.55
C SER A 434 15.35 17.70 -3.40
N ASP A 435 16.36 18.50 -3.02
CA ASP A 435 17.77 18.13 -2.97
C ASP A 435 18.43 18.26 -1.60
N ASN A 436 17.67 18.59 -0.53
CA ASN A 436 18.24 18.80 0.80
C ASN A 436 17.46 18.18 1.97
N GLY A 437 16.35 17.49 1.70
CA GLY A 437 15.51 16.88 2.75
C GLY A 437 15.91 15.48 3.18
N ILE A 438 16.78 14.81 2.42
CA ILE A 438 17.10 13.39 2.61
C ILE A 438 18.61 13.20 2.48
N VAL A 439 19.24 12.54 3.45
CA VAL A 439 20.60 11.99 3.30
C VAL A 439 20.48 10.51 2.95
N LYS A 440 21.30 10.02 2.01
CA LYS A 440 21.43 8.60 1.67
C LYS A 440 22.84 8.12 1.98
N MET A 441 22.93 6.99 2.68
CA MET A 441 24.19 6.31 2.95
C MET A 441 24.08 4.84 2.54
N GLU A 442 24.84 4.44 1.54
CA GLU A 442 24.84 3.07 1.04
C GLU A 442 25.57 2.11 1.99
N VAL A 443 25.03 0.92 2.17
CA VAL A 443 25.71 -0.15 2.90
C VAL A 443 26.87 -0.66 2.03
N PRO A 444 28.13 -0.56 2.48
CA PRO A 444 29.27 -0.96 1.67
C PRO A 444 29.21 -2.43 1.26
N GLY A 445 29.47 -2.71 -0.01
CA GLY A 445 29.40 -4.07 -0.55
C GLY A 445 28.00 -4.57 -0.90
N SER A 446 26.94 -3.78 -0.66
CA SER A 446 25.59 -4.08 -1.16
C SER A 446 25.43 -3.80 -2.66
N ASN A 447 26.47 -3.30 -3.31
CA ASN A 447 26.41 -2.75 -4.67
C ASN A 447 25.40 -1.59 -4.78
N GLY A 448 24.97 -0.98 -3.66
CA GLY A 448 23.97 0.09 -3.56
C GLY A 448 22.52 -0.39 -3.55
N THR A 449 22.24 -1.69 -3.46
CA THR A 449 20.86 -2.21 -3.30
C THR A 449 20.35 -2.06 -1.88
N GLU A 450 21.25 -1.90 -0.92
CA GLU A 450 20.91 -1.75 0.50
C GLU A 450 21.52 -0.44 1.03
N TYR A 451 20.71 0.37 1.69
CA TYR A 451 21.10 1.70 2.15
C TYR A 451 20.17 2.23 3.24
N PHE A 452 20.63 3.29 3.89
CA PHE A 452 19.82 4.09 4.80
C PHE A 452 19.41 5.40 4.17
N LEU A 453 18.21 5.85 4.52
CA LEU A 453 17.72 7.19 4.26
C LEU A 453 17.44 7.89 5.59
N PHE A 454 17.84 9.15 5.69
CA PHE A 454 17.66 9.96 6.89
C PHE A 454 16.87 11.21 6.53
N GLU A 455 15.81 11.50 7.29
CA GLU A 455 15.00 12.72 7.11
C GLU A 455 14.56 13.29 8.46
N ASN A 456 14.31 14.61 8.50
CA ASN A 456 13.89 15.31 9.70
C ASN A 456 12.36 15.50 9.72
N VAL A 457 11.69 14.72 10.55
CA VAL A 457 10.23 14.68 10.67
C VAL A 457 9.80 15.56 11.83
N GLN A 458 8.93 16.54 11.55
CA GLN A 458 8.35 17.46 12.54
C GLN A 458 6.83 17.44 12.45
N GLN A 459 6.13 17.82 13.51
CA GLN A 459 4.65 17.93 13.54
C GLN A 459 4.15 19.24 12.89
N GLN A 460 4.52 19.44 11.63
CA GLN A 460 4.28 20.66 10.85
C GLN A 460 3.79 20.28 9.45
N GLY A 461 3.17 21.22 8.73
CA GLY A 461 2.52 20.90 7.44
C GLY A 461 1.45 19.81 7.61
N PHE A 462 1.41 18.83 6.71
CA PHE A 462 0.50 17.67 6.84
C PHE A 462 0.84 16.76 8.02
N ASN A 463 2.11 16.71 8.43
CA ASN A 463 2.56 15.90 9.55
C ASN A 463 2.05 16.36 10.93
N LYS A 464 1.25 17.43 11.04
CA LYS A 464 0.59 17.79 12.31
C LYS A 464 -0.19 16.61 12.89
N GLY A 465 -0.70 15.71 12.06
CA GLY A 465 -1.39 14.50 12.50
C GLY A 465 -0.52 13.48 13.24
N LEU A 466 0.81 13.60 13.20
CA LEU A 466 1.73 12.81 14.04
C LEU A 466 1.55 13.07 15.54
N ILE A 467 0.83 14.13 15.93
CA ILE A 467 0.42 14.34 17.33
C ILE A 467 -0.26 13.10 17.93
N ARG A 468 -0.90 12.27 17.09
CA ARG A 468 -1.48 10.98 17.44
C ARG A 468 -0.47 9.99 18.06
N GLN A 469 0.81 10.08 17.69
CA GLN A 469 1.89 9.27 18.24
C GLN A 469 2.52 9.90 19.50
N GLY A 470 2.02 11.05 19.96
CA GLY A 470 2.52 11.79 21.11
C GLY A 470 3.14 13.14 20.75
N LYS A 471 3.22 14.04 21.74
CA LYS A 471 3.75 15.40 21.56
C LYS A 471 5.25 15.42 21.26
N GLY A 472 5.97 14.38 21.69
CA GLY A 472 7.37 14.15 21.42
C GLY A 472 7.64 13.48 20.08
N SER A 473 6.65 13.24 19.22
CA SER A 473 6.86 12.56 17.92
C SER A 473 7.40 13.51 16.84
N HIS A 474 8.68 13.86 16.95
CA HIS A 474 9.45 14.69 16.03
C HIS A 474 10.95 14.34 16.14
N GLY A 475 11.78 14.61 15.14
CA GLY A 475 13.20 14.31 15.19
C GLY A 475 13.73 13.68 13.90
N LEU A 476 14.93 13.09 13.98
CA LEU A 476 15.52 12.39 12.86
C LEU A 476 14.91 10.97 12.79
N VAL A 477 14.31 10.65 11.66
CA VAL A 477 13.83 9.28 11.35
C VAL A 477 14.84 8.62 10.43
N VAL A 478 15.12 7.35 10.71
CA VAL A 478 16.07 6.54 9.96
C VAL A 478 15.30 5.42 9.29
N TRP A 479 15.46 5.33 7.97
CA TRP A 479 14.84 4.30 7.14
C TRP A 479 15.90 3.35 6.63
N HIS A 480 15.64 2.05 6.68
CA HIS A 480 16.47 1.04 6.04
C HIS A 480 15.74 0.49 4.81
N VAL A 481 16.48 0.37 3.71
CA VAL A 481 15.96 0.02 2.39
C VAL A 481 16.73 -1.18 1.83
N ASP A 482 16.04 -2.21 1.37
CA ASP A 482 16.58 -3.29 0.54
C ASP A 482 15.82 -3.39 -0.80
N GLU A 483 16.45 -2.87 -1.85
CA GLU A 483 15.93 -2.90 -3.22
C GLU A 483 15.76 -4.31 -3.78
N ASN A 484 16.46 -5.32 -3.25
CA ASN A 484 16.29 -6.70 -3.71
C ASN A 484 14.92 -7.24 -3.31
N VAL A 485 14.41 -6.86 -2.13
CA VAL A 485 13.06 -7.21 -1.67
C VAL A 485 12.03 -6.32 -2.36
N LEU A 486 12.26 -5.01 -2.42
CA LEU A 486 11.32 -4.06 -3.05
C LEU A 486 11.08 -4.36 -4.53
N ARG A 487 12.10 -4.82 -5.27
CA ARG A 487 11.95 -5.19 -6.68
C ARG A 487 10.95 -6.34 -6.88
N LEU A 488 10.81 -7.25 -5.90
CA LEU A 488 9.89 -8.39 -6.02
C LEU A 488 8.42 -7.94 -6.16
N TYR A 489 8.07 -6.76 -5.64
CA TYR A 489 6.78 -6.14 -5.92
C TYR A 489 6.57 -5.91 -7.41
N GLN A 490 7.57 -5.36 -8.10
CA GLN A 490 7.49 -5.04 -9.53
C GLN A 490 7.58 -6.28 -10.42
N THR A 491 8.32 -7.30 -10.00
CA THR A 491 8.60 -8.47 -10.85
C THR A 491 7.64 -9.63 -10.64
N VAL A 492 7.11 -9.79 -9.43
CA VAL A 492 6.30 -10.95 -9.04
C VAL A 492 5.14 -10.61 -8.09
N GLY A 493 4.82 -9.32 -7.90
CA GLY A 493 3.69 -8.90 -7.05
C GLY A 493 3.90 -9.14 -5.55
N PHE A 494 5.14 -9.34 -5.09
CA PHE A 494 5.44 -9.60 -3.68
C PHE A 494 5.14 -8.38 -2.80
N ARG A 495 4.57 -8.59 -1.61
CA ARG A 495 4.31 -7.54 -0.61
C ARG A 495 5.57 -7.26 0.21
N PRO A 496 6.24 -6.11 0.04
CA PRO A 496 7.61 -5.93 0.55
C PRO A 496 7.74 -5.99 2.08
N ASN A 497 6.67 -5.73 2.83
CA ASN A 497 6.71 -5.58 4.28
C ASN A 497 5.86 -6.62 5.04
N ASN A 498 5.59 -7.77 4.44
CA ASN A 498 4.86 -8.88 5.09
C ASN A 498 5.77 -9.89 5.79
N VAL A 499 7.08 -9.61 5.88
CA VAL A 499 8.06 -10.51 6.50
C VAL A 499 8.83 -9.76 7.58
N GLU A 500 8.28 -9.72 8.79
CA GLU A 500 8.89 -8.99 9.89
C GLU A 500 10.14 -9.68 10.45
N ASN A 501 11.13 -8.90 10.85
CA ASN A 501 12.37 -9.45 11.40
C ASN A 501 12.97 -8.62 12.52
N TRP A 502 12.93 -9.17 13.74
CA TRP A 502 13.53 -8.58 14.95
C TRP A 502 14.74 -9.38 15.46
N MET A 503 15.27 -10.32 14.67
CA MET A 503 16.41 -11.15 15.07
C MET A 503 17.75 -10.40 14.92
N ASN A 504 18.63 -10.60 15.90
CA ASN A 504 19.87 -9.83 16.07
C ASN A 504 21.17 -10.50 15.55
N LYS A 505 21.13 -11.66 14.84
CA LYS A 505 22.34 -12.28 14.22
C LYS A 505 22.16 -12.83 12.80
N ARG A 506 23.28 -12.86 12.05
CA ARG A 506 23.32 -13.13 10.59
C ARG A 506 22.59 -14.41 10.24
N PHE A 507 21.71 -14.33 9.24
CA PHE A 507 20.87 -15.45 8.80
C PHE A 507 19.89 -15.96 9.85
N GLN A 508 19.62 -15.18 10.90
CA GLN A 508 18.48 -15.41 11.77
C GLN A 508 17.30 -14.58 11.27
N TYR A 509 16.16 -15.22 11.32
CA TYR A 509 14.87 -14.64 11.02
C TYR A 509 13.84 -15.37 11.88
N ASN A 510 12.89 -14.64 12.42
CA ASN A 510 11.71 -15.20 13.08
C ASN A 510 10.68 -15.68 12.04
N GLN A 511 10.71 -15.12 10.83
CA GLN A 511 9.76 -15.40 9.77
C GLN A 511 10.43 -15.41 8.39
N SER A 512 9.86 -16.13 7.44
CA SER A 512 10.25 -16.08 6.03
C SER A 512 9.07 -16.37 5.12
N GLN A 513 9.06 -15.77 3.94
CA GLN A 513 8.11 -16.08 2.86
C GLN A 513 8.88 -16.41 1.59
N THR A 514 8.33 -17.29 0.75
CA THR A 514 8.89 -17.56 -0.57
C THR A 514 8.08 -16.82 -1.62
N ALA A 515 8.70 -15.89 -2.34
CA ALA A 515 8.08 -15.18 -3.45
C ALA A 515 7.81 -16.14 -4.63
N ALA A 516 6.96 -15.73 -5.58
CA ALA A 516 6.55 -16.57 -6.70
C ALA A 516 7.71 -16.99 -7.63
N ASP A 517 8.83 -16.25 -7.64
CA ASP A 517 10.07 -16.65 -8.34
C ASP A 517 10.96 -17.64 -7.55
N GLY A 518 10.54 -18.03 -6.35
CA GLY A 518 11.28 -18.90 -5.45
C GLY A 518 12.28 -18.17 -4.55
N THR A 519 12.36 -16.84 -4.60
CA THR A 519 13.20 -16.05 -3.69
C THR A 519 12.68 -16.19 -2.26
N ILE A 520 13.56 -16.57 -1.34
CA ILE A 520 13.23 -16.61 0.10
C ILE A 520 13.49 -15.22 0.66
N VAL A 521 12.42 -14.56 1.09
CA VAL A 521 12.44 -13.27 1.79
C VAL A 521 12.36 -13.52 3.29
N THR A 522 13.17 -12.81 4.06
CA THR A 522 13.33 -13.02 5.51
C THR A 522 13.25 -11.72 6.32
N HIS A 523 12.88 -10.62 5.66
CA HIS A 523 12.83 -9.27 6.23
C HIS A 523 12.08 -8.32 5.30
N TYR A 524 11.79 -7.11 5.78
CA TYR A 524 11.14 -6.05 5.03
C TYR A 524 12.01 -5.49 3.90
N GLY A 525 11.37 -4.98 2.85
CA GLY A 525 12.02 -4.15 1.84
C GLY A 525 12.22 -2.70 2.27
N LEU A 526 11.35 -2.18 3.13
CA LEU A 526 11.46 -0.85 3.74
C LEU A 526 11.13 -0.93 5.22
N SER A 527 11.94 -0.34 6.09
CA SER A 527 11.72 -0.39 7.54
C SER A 527 12.10 0.91 8.23
N VAL A 528 11.44 1.18 9.37
CA VAL A 528 11.79 2.30 10.25
C VAL A 528 12.67 1.77 11.37
N VAL A 529 13.85 2.36 11.48
CA VAL A 529 14.78 2.06 12.55
C VAL A 529 14.36 2.84 13.78
N GLN A 530 13.76 2.12 14.73
CA GLN A 530 13.19 2.66 15.97
C GLN A 530 14.33 3.02 16.94
N ALA A 531 14.44 4.30 17.33
CA ALA A 531 15.58 4.80 18.10
C ALA A 531 15.72 4.18 19.50
N ASP A 532 14.62 3.72 20.10
CA ASP A 532 14.61 3.05 21.39
C ASP A 532 14.93 1.54 21.34
N GLY A 533 14.92 0.96 20.13
CA GLY A 533 15.20 -0.45 19.87
C GLY A 533 14.14 -1.42 20.40
N ARG A 534 12.88 -1.01 20.55
CA ARG A 534 11.80 -1.88 21.07
C ARG A 534 11.15 -2.79 20.05
N TYR A 535 11.24 -2.47 18.76
CA TYR A 535 10.58 -3.25 17.70
C TYR A 535 9.07 -3.28 17.86
N ASP A 536 8.46 -2.19 18.33
CA ASP A 536 7.02 -2.16 18.57
C ASP A 536 6.24 -2.34 17.26
N LEU A 537 6.78 -1.85 16.13
CA LEU A 537 6.23 -2.09 14.79
C LEU A 537 6.27 -3.57 14.39
N GLU A 538 7.42 -4.23 14.49
CA GLU A 538 7.60 -5.65 14.12
C GLU A 538 6.93 -6.60 15.13
N HIS A 539 6.83 -6.22 16.41
CA HIS A 539 6.12 -6.99 17.43
C HIS A 539 4.61 -6.72 17.46
N TYR A 540 4.11 -5.89 16.55
CA TYR A 540 2.69 -5.54 16.43
C TYR A 540 2.09 -4.89 17.71
N VAL A 541 2.94 -4.21 18.47
CA VAL A 541 2.62 -3.60 19.76
C VAL A 541 1.91 -2.26 19.55
N ASN A 542 2.48 -1.38 18.75
CA ASN A 542 1.93 -0.07 18.40
C ASN A 542 2.36 0.33 16.98
N ARG A 543 1.77 1.41 16.46
CA ARG A 543 2.01 1.90 15.09
C ARG A 543 3.08 2.99 15.01
N GLY A 544 3.93 3.07 16.02
CA GLY A 544 4.93 4.11 16.24
C GLY A 544 4.67 4.90 17.52
N ASP A 545 5.72 5.48 18.08
CA ASP A 545 5.63 6.38 19.22
C ASP A 545 6.79 7.40 19.28
N GLU A 546 6.83 8.19 20.37
CA GLU A 546 7.85 9.23 20.58
C GLU A 546 9.28 8.67 20.69
N GLY A 547 9.42 7.39 21.08
CA GLY A 547 10.67 6.67 21.24
C GLY A 547 11.35 6.28 19.94
N ASP A 548 10.65 6.36 18.81
CA ASP A 548 11.18 5.95 17.51
C ASP A 548 12.06 7.03 16.85
N PHE A 549 12.02 8.26 17.34
CA PHE A 549 12.74 9.40 16.77
C PHE A 549 14.10 9.62 17.44
N PHE A 550 15.16 9.74 16.66
CA PHE A 550 16.47 10.14 17.17
C PHE A 550 16.47 11.64 17.50
N LYS A 551 16.86 11.97 18.72
CA LYS A 551 16.82 13.30 19.33
C LYS A 551 18.20 13.93 19.45
N THR A 552 18.21 15.18 19.92
CA THR A 552 19.45 15.88 20.28
C THR A 552 20.27 15.04 21.28
N GLY A 553 21.52 14.77 20.93
CA GLY A 553 22.45 13.97 21.74
C GLY A 553 22.48 12.49 21.40
N ASP A 554 21.53 11.99 20.61
CA ASP A 554 21.57 10.62 20.10
C ASP A 554 22.66 10.44 19.05
N ALA A 555 22.96 9.17 18.78
CA ALA A 555 23.88 8.76 17.73
C ALA A 555 23.44 7.41 17.15
N ILE A 556 23.65 7.26 15.85
CA ILE A 556 23.55 6.00 15.14
C ILE A 556 24.97 5.52 14.91
N THR A 557 25.27 4.30 15.37
CA THR A 557 26.57 3.66 15.19
C THR A 557 26.38 2.25 14.66
N PRO A 558 27.35 1.67 13.94
CA PRO A 558 27.22 0.35 13.32
C PRO A 558 26.98 -0.81 14.30
N VAL A 559 27.25 -0.58 15.60
CA VAL A 559 27.18 -1.60 16.67
C VAL A 559 26.17 -1.24 17.76
N SER A 560 25.33 -0.22 17.57
CA SER A 560 24.32 0.10 18.58
C SER A 560 23.27 -1.01 18.64
N GLY A 561 23.19 -1.71 19.77
CA GLY A 561 22.15 -2.72 20.05
C GLY A 561 20.72 -2.16 20.17
N LYS A 562 20.49 -0.93 19.68
CA LYS A 562 19.23 -0.17 19.75
C LYS A 562 18.61 0.06 18.37
N VAL A 563 19.23 -0.39 17.28
CA VAL A 563 18.98 0.11 15.92
C VAL A 563 19.07 -1.04 14.93
N HIS A 564 18.05 -1.90 14.85
CA HIS A 564 17.99 -2.94 13.80
C HIS A 564 16.56 -3.09 13.28
N THR A 565 16.41 -3.54 12.04
CA THR A 565 15.11 -3.81 11.39
C THR A 565 15.19 -5.05 10.48
N GLY A 566 16.22 -5.88 10.68
CA GLY A 566 16.45 -7.06 9.85
C GLY A 566 16.90 -6.70 8.44
N SER A 567 18.19 -6.44 8.26
CA SER A 567 19.03 -6.93 7.17
C SER A 567 20.46 -6.63 7.58
N TYR A 568 21.38 -7.45 7.08
CA TYR A 568 22.59 -7.81 7.78
C TYR A 568 23.78 -6.86 7.65
N TYR A 569 23.57 -5.57 7.34
CA TYR A 569 24.60 -4.53 7.21
C TYR A 569 25.99 -5.08 6.78
N PHE A 570 26.06 -5.83 5.68
CA PHE A 570 27.05 -6.91 5.46
C PHE A 570 28.56 -6.60 5.61
N TRP A 571 29.33 -7.66 5.94
CA TRP A 571 30.80 -7.72 6.08
C TRP A 571 31.57 -8.34 4.89
N LYS A 572 32.90 -8.17 4.96
CA LYS A 572 33.96 -8.89 4.22
C LYS A 572 33.96 -10.42 4.49
N GLY A 573 33.17 -11.19 3.73
CA GLY A 573 33.27 -12.66 3.65
C GLY A 573 32.38 -13.48 4.61
N TYR A 574 32.74 -14.76 4.81
CA TYR A 574 31.98 -15.78 5.55
C TYR A 574 32.30 -15.86 7.07
N SER A 575 32.80 -14.80 7.71
CA SER A 575 33.12 -14.86 9.15
C SER A 575 31.88 -14.71 10.04
N ALA A 576 31.99 -15.16 11.30
CA ALA A 576 30.93 -15.15 12.31
C ALA A 576 30.86 -13.86 13.15
N THR A 577 31.60 -12.81 12.78
CA THR A 577 31.59 -11.51 13.47
C THR A 577 30.36 -10.68 13.02
N PRO A 578 29.69 -9.84 13.85
CA PRO A 578 28.46 -9.07 13.49
C PRO A 578 28.72 -7.71 12.82
N ALA A 579 27.95 -7.40 11.77
CA ALA A 579 28.21 -6.47 10.65
C ALA A 579 28.42 -4.98 10.98
N ASP A 580 29.62 -4.45 10.72
CA ASP A 580 29.92 -3.02 10.77
C ASP A 580 29.62 -2.41 9.38
N SER A 581 28.46 -1.75 9.25
CA SER A 581 28.12 -0.95 8.06
C SER A 581 29.13 0.17 7.80
N GLY A 582 29.95 0.51 8.80
CA GLY A 582 30.76 1.70 8.84
C GLY A 582 29.95 2.97 8.99
N ILE A 583 28.62 2.97 8.96
CA ILE A 583 27.79 4.17 8.95
C ILE A 583 27.67 4.75 10.37
N HIS A 584 28.12 6.00 10.53
CA HIS A 584 27.94 6.77 11.76
C HIS A 584 27.15 8.04 11.47
N VAL A 585 26.18 8.29 12.35
CA VAL A 585 25.49 9.58 12.45
C VAL A 585 25.61 10.07 13.88
N THR A 586 26.37 11.13 14.10
CA THR A 586 26.68 11.63 15.44
C THR A 586 26.40 13.11 15.57
N ASN A 587 26.47 13.64 16.79
CA ASN A 587 26.22 15.05 17.07
C ASN A 587 24.85 15.50 16.54
N ILE A 588 23.83 14.63 16.61
CA ILE A 588 22.47 14.98 16.25
C ILE A 588 22.03 16.11 17.18
N ALA A 589 21.62 17.23 16.59
CA ALA A 589 21.17 18.42 17.28
C ALA A 589 20.00 19.06 16.53
N GLU A 590 18.86 19.15 17.21
CA GLU A 590 17.69 19.89 16.74
C GLU A 590 17.89 21.39 17.05
N ASN A 591 17.83 22.20 16.01
CA ASN A 591 17.98 23.65 16.08
C ASN A 591 16.64 24.31 16.46
N SER A 592 16.67 25.58 16.84
CA SER A 592 15.47 26.33 17.27
C SER A 592 14.40 26.49 16.18
N ASP A 593 14.77 26.35 14.91
CA ASP A 593 13.85 26.38 13.76
C ASP A 593 13.28 25.01 13.40
N GLY A 594 13.59 23.97 14.20
CA GLY A 594 13.17 22.59 13.97
C GLY A 594 14.04 21.84 12.96
N SER A 595 15.06 22.46 12.34
CA SER A 595 16.03 21.74 11.50
C SER A 595 16.95 20.87 12.36
N ILE A 596 17.51 19.79 11.79
CA ILE A 596 18.44 18.90 12.49
C ILE A 596 19.80 18.97 11.85
N THR A 597 20.82 19.31 12.62
CA THR A 597 22.23 19.22 12.19
C THR A 597 22.85 17.95 12.77
N ALA A 598 23.54 17.18 11.94
CA ALA A 598 24.28 15.98 12.37
C ALA A 598 25.54 15.78 11.53
N LYS A 599 26.44 14.94 12.02
CA LYS A 599 27.63 14.48 11.30
C LYS A 599 27.38 13.10 10.71
N PHE A 600 27.50 12.97 9.39
CA PHE A 600 27.34 11.74 8.63
C PHE A 600 28.70 11.31 8.07
N PHE A 601 29.11 10.06 8.31
CA PHE A 601 30.40 9.56 7.84
C PHE A 601 30.50 8.04 7.89
N TYR A 602 31.52 7.53 7.20
CA TYR A 602 31.93 6.14 7.33
C TYR A 602 33.17 6.02 8.23
N HIS A 603 33.16 5.06 9.16
CA HIS A 603 34.33 4.66 9.93
C HIS A 603 34.28 3.15 10.21
N PHE A 604 35.20 2.42 9.58
CA PHE A 604 35.40 0.99 9.75
C PHE A 604 36.50 0.76 10.78
N ASN A 605 36.26 -0.08 11.79
CA ASN A 605 37.33 -0.42 12.75
C ASN A 605 38.52 -1.11 12.03
N GLU A 606 39.67 -0.45 11.97
CA GLU A 606 40.92 -0.99 11.38
C GLU A 606 41.59 -2.10 12.24
N SER A 607 41.03 -2.43 13.40
CA SER A 607 41.68 -3.22 14.47
C SER A 607 41.42 -4.74 14.46
N GLN A 608 40.91 -5.30 13.37
CA GLN A 608 40.94 -6.77 13.13
C GLN A 608 41.61 -7.12 11.79
N LYS A 609 42.89 -6.75 11.65
CA LYS A 609 43.76 -7.28 10.59
C LYS A 609 44.23 -8.69 10.91
#